data_AF-A0A8D0DII8-F1
#
_entry.id   AF-A0A8D0DII8-F1
#
_cell.length_a   1.000
_cell.length_b   1.000
_cell.length_c   1.000
_cell.angle_alpha   90.00
_cell.angle_beta   90.00
_cell.angle_gamma   90.00
#
_symmetry.space_group_name_H-M   'P 1'
#
loop_
_entity.id
_entity.type
_entity.pdbx_description
1 polymer ?
#
loop_
_entity_poly.entity_id
_entity_poly.type
_entity_poly.pdbx_seq_one_letter_code
_entity_poly.pdbx_strand_id
1 'polypeptide(L)'
;MKSVKFSNMELQAVMKFLFLQKKTLKEIHEFMMQTLSDKCPSYSTVKKRCASFQCGDFETEDAARSGRPSTVSTPEIVDHVHDLILADQQISAKRIAETLQISRERVGFIIHEQQGMQKLPAKSMPKLETFKLILQHFQLDDTSFSPLAQCTAVPLESSQTSCSLTDPHTTLIPTPR
;
A
#
# COMPACT_ATOMS: atom_id res chain seq x y z
N MET A 1 -19.74 -4.74 41.27
CA MET A 1 -19.43 -3.55 40.43
C MET A 1 -19.10 -4.02 39.03
N LYS A 2 -19.60 -3.35 37.98
CA LYS A 2 -19.28 -3.70 36.59
C LYS A 2 -17.83 -3.26 36.31
N SER A 3 -17.01 -4.15 35.75
CA SER A 3 -15.66 -3.82 35.31
C SER A 3 -15.74 -2.98 34.04
N VAL A 4 -15.32 -1.71 34.12
CA VAL A 4 -15.20 -0.83 32.95
C VAL A 4 -13.96 -1.25 32.16
N LYS A 5 -14.12 -1.54 30.88
CA LYS A 5 -13.01 -1.87 29.98
C LYS A 5 -12.51 -0.58 29.34
N PHE A 6 -11.20 -0.36 29.40
CA PHE A 6 -10.53 0.72 28.68
C PHE A 6 -9.77 0.16 27.48
N SER A 7 -9.99 0.76 26.31
CA SER A 7 -9.18 0.56 25.12
C SER A 7 -7.87 1.33 25.22
N ASN A 8 -6.86 0.93 24.44
CA ASN A 8 -5.57 1.64 24.44
C ASN A 8 -5.72 3.10 23.98
N MET A 9 -6.64 3.35 23.03
CA MET A 9 -6.94 4.69 22.56
C MET A 9 -7.48 5.60 23.67
N GLU A 10 -8.39 5.10 24.51
CA GLU A 10 -8.92 5.87 25.65
C GLU A 10 -7.83 6.22 26.66
N LEU A 11 -6.94 5.27 26.96
CA LEU A 11 -5.82 5.49 27.86
C LEU A 11 -4.86 6.57 27.33
N GLN A 12 -4.58 6.54 26.03
CA GLN A 12 -3.76 7.54 25.36
C GLN A 12 -4.45 8.91 25.35
N ALA A 13 -5.76 8.98 25.13
CA ALA A 13 -6.53 10.22 25.17
C ALA A 13 -6.50 10.89 26.56
N VAL A 14 -6.66 10.10 27.64
CA VAL A 14 -6.53 10.61 29.01
C VAL A 14 -5.12 11.14 29.27
N MET A 15 -4.09 10.41 28.82
CA MET A 15 -2.71 10.85 28.98
C MET A 15 -2.41 12.15 28.21
N LYS A 16 -2.93 12.26 26.98
CA LYS A 16 -2.84 13.46 26.15
C LYS A 16 -3.51 14.66 26.82
N PHE A 17 -4.70 14.46 27.39
CA PHE A 17 -5.40 15.51 28.14
C PHE A 17 -4.58 16.01 29.34
N LEU A 18 -4.02 15.10 30.15
CA LEU A 18 -3.20 15.47 31.30
C LEU A 18 -1.87 16.14 30.89
N PHE A 19 -1.29 15.72 29.77
CA PHE A 19 -0.10 16.37 29.20
C PHE A 19 -0.41 17.81 28.76
N LEU A 20 -1.56 18.05 28.13
CA LEU A 20 -2.01 19.40 27.75
C LEU A 20 -2.26 20.29 28.97
N GLN A 21 -2.70 19.72 30.10
CA GLN A 21 -2.78 20.41 31.39
C GLN A 21 -1.40 20.73 32.02
N LYS A 22 -0.29 20.41 31.34
CA LYS A 22 1.09 20.67 31.79
C LYS A 22 1.45 19.95 33.09
N LYS A 23 0.82 18.79 33.36
CA LYS A 23 1.20 17.91 34.48
C LYS A 23 2.56 17.25 34.23
N THR A 24 3.29 17.01 35.30
CA THR A 24 4.55 16.28 35.26
C THR A 24 4.32 14.77 35.08
N LEU A 25 5.33 14.05 34.57
CA LEU A 25 5.22 12.60 34.32
C LEU A 25 4.79 11.79 35.55
N LYS A 26 5.24 12.19 36.74
CA LYS A 26 4.90 11.54 38.00
C LYS A 26 3.43 11.75 38.34
N GLU A 27 2.96 12.99 38.26
CA GLU A 27 1.57 13.33 38.52
C GLU A 27 0.61 12.63 37.54
N ILE A 28 0.99 12.55 36.26
CA ILE A 28 0.19 11.83 35.25
C ILE A 28 0.05 10.36 35.63
N HIS A 29 1.15 9.69 35.98
CA HIS A 29 1.11 8.28 36.36
C HIS A 29 0.33 8.05 37.67
N GLU A 30 0.54 8.88 38.70
CA GLU A 30 -0.22 8.77 39.95
C GLU A 30 -1.72 8.99 39.74
N PHE A 31 -2.11 9.97 38.93
CA PHE A 31 -3.51 10.23 38.59
C PHE A 31 -4.14 9.05 37.84
N MET A 32 -3.45 8.50 36.85
CA MET A 32 -3.91 7.33 36.12
C MET A 32 -3.99 6.09 37.02
N MET A 33 -3.05 5.92 37.96
CA MET A 33 -3.04 4.79 38.90
C MET A 33 -4.18 4.89 39.91
N GLN A 34 -4.48 6.08 40.42
CA GLN A 34 -5.63 6.31 41.31
C GLN A 34 -6.97 6.05 40.61
N THR A 35 -7.09 6.44 39.33
CA THR A 35 -8.37 6.35 38.60
C THR A 35 -8.60 4.97 37.99
N LEU A 36 -7.57 4.37 37.38
CA LEU A 36 -7.67 3.15 36.57
C LEU A 36 -7.16 1.90 37.29
N SER A 37 -6.37 2.08 38.37
CA SER A 37 -5.74 1.03 39.16
C SER A 37 -5.14 -0.08 38.30
N ASP A 38 -5.82 -1.22 38.13
CA ASP A 38 -5.36 -2.38 37.36
C ASP A 38 -5.14 -2.10 35.85
N LYS A 39 -5.82 -1.11 35.28
CA LYS A 39 -5.69 -0.74 33.85
C LYS A 39 -4.72 0.41 33.61
N CYS A 40 -4.01 0.86 34.65
CA CYS A 40 -3.03 1.92 34.52
C CYS A 40 -1.85 1.46 33.64
N PRO A 41 -1.47 2.23 32.60
CA PRO A 41 -0.24 1.96 31.87
C PRO A 41 0.97 2.11 32.79
N SER A 42 2.02 1.33 32.52
CA SER A 42 3.25 1.41 33.28
C SER A 42 3.92 2.79 33.15
N TYR A 43 4.64 3.22 34.18
CA TYR A 43 5.40 4.49 34.16
C TYR A 43 6.30 4.65 32.92
N SER A 44 6.92 3.57 32.45
CA SER A 44 7.75 3.59 31.24
C SER A 44 6.94 3.89 29.97
N THR A 45 5.70 3.39 29.89
CA THR A 45 4.76 3.69 28.80
C THR A 45 4.34 5.15 28.84
N VAL A 46 4.01 5.67 30.02
CA VAL A 46 3.68 7.09 30.22
C VAL A 46 4.83 7.99 29.78
N LYS A 47 6.06 7.67 30.21
CA LYS A 47 7.26 8.41 29.82
C LYS A 47 7.47 8.43 28.30
N LYS A 48 7.35 7.27 27.63
CA LYS A 48 7.51 7.17 26.18
C LYS A 48 6.48 8.02 25.44
N ARG A 49 5.19 7.90 25.80
CA ARG A 49 4.12 8.66 25.17
C ARG A 49 4.24 10.17 25.40
N CYS A 50 4.59 10.58 26.62
CA CYS A 50 4.83 12.00 26.89
C CYS A 50 6.03 12.56 26.12
N ALA A 51 7.06 11.75 25.83
CA ALA A 51 8.14 12.16 24.93
C ALA A 51 7.64 12.35 23.49
N SER A 52 6.80 11.44 22.97
CA SER A 52 6.14 11.62 21.67
C SER A 52 5.30 12.90 21.60
N PHE A 53 4.53 13.19 22.66
CA PHE A 53 3.73 14.43 22.75
C PHE A 53 4.59 15.70 22.74
N GLN A 54 5.79 15.65 23.33
CA GLN A 54 6.76 16.76 23.24
C GLN A 54 7.29 16.96 21.82
N CYS A 55 7.42 15.89 21.05
CA CYS A 55 7.79 15.92 19.63
C CYS A 55 6.64 16.30 18.69
N GLY A 56 5.43 16.56 19.22
CA GLY A 56 4.26 16.94 18.43
C GLY A 56 3.43 15.77 17.88
N ASP A 57 3.79 14.54 18.22
CA ASP A 57 3.00 13.36 17.85
C ASP A 57 1.88 13.12 18.87
N PHE A 58 0.68 13.53 18.50
CA PHE A 58 -0.54 13.45 19.31
C PHE A 58 -1.55 12.42 18.80
N GLU A 59 -1.13 11.57 17.86
CA GLU A 59 -1.98 10.51 17.34
C GLU A 59 -2.23 9.45 18.41
N THR A 60 -3.51 9.13 18.56
CA THR A 60 -4.01 8.21 19.60
C THR A 60 -4.16 6.79 19.04
N GLU A 61 -4.16 6.69 17.70
CA GLU A 61 -4.17 5.42 16.98
C GLU A 61 -2.74 4.92 16.83
N ASP A 62 -2.57 3.61 16.95
CA ASP A 62 -1.29 3.00 16.63
C ASP A 62 -1.10 3.07 15.11
N ALA A 63 -0.02 3.72 14.67
CA ALA A 63 0.37 3.70 13.27
C ALA A 63 0.40 2.25 12.75
N ALA A 64 -0.04 2.06 11.50
CA ALA A 64 -0.02 0.76 10.86
C ALA A 64 1.36 0.13 11.06
N ARG A 65 1.40 -1.01 11.75
CA ARG A 65 2.67 -1.68 12.03
C ARG A 65 3.30 -2.03 10.69
N SER A 66 4.48 -1.49 10.43
CA SER A 66 5.31 -1.97 9.34
C SER A 66 5.64 -3.43 9.63
N GLY A 67 4.84 -4.35 9.07
CA GLY A 67 5.22 -5.74 8.98
C GLY A 67 6.53 -5.87 8.19
N ARG A 68 7.22 -6.99 8.29
CA ARG A 68 8.40 -7.25 7.46
C ARG A 68 7.96 -7.08 5.99
N PRO A 69 8.49 -6.09 5.25
CA PRO A 69 8.24 -6.03 3.81
C PRO A 69 8.90 -7.28 3.23
N SER A 70 8.10 -8.16 2.63
CA SER A 70 8.67 -9.26 1.87
C SER A 70 9.37 -8.63 0.67
N THR A 71 10.70 -8.61 0.69
CA THR A 71 11.60 -7.97 -0.28
C THR A 71 11.41 -8.42 -1.74
N VAL A 72 10.45 -9.32 -2.01
CA VAL A 72 10.24 -10.00 -3.29
C VAL A 72 9.01 -9.46 -4.05
N SER A 73 8.28 -8.46 -3.54
CA SER A 73 7.25 -7.77 -4.32
C SER A 73 7.68 -6.36 -4.65
N THR A 74 8.58 -6.26 -5.61
CA THR A 74 8.74 -5.03 -6.36
C THR A 74 7.45 -4.75 -7.15
N PRO A 75 7.14 -3.47 -7.45
CA PRO A 75 5.98 -3.12 -8.28
C PRO A 75 6.05 -3.82 -9.64
N GLU A 76 7.24 -3.95 -10.22
CA GLU A 76 7.49 -4.66 -11.49
C GLU A 76 6.97 -6.11 -11.48
N ILE A 77 7.17 -6.83 -10.38
CA ILE A 77 6.68 -8.20 -10.22
C ILE A 77 5.15 -8.23 -10.13
N VAL A 78 4.54 -7.24 -9.49
CA VAL A 78 3.08 -7.13 -9.38
C VAL A 78 2.46 -6.86 -10.74
N ASP A 79 3.08 -5.98 -11.52
CA ASP A 79 2.66 -5.66 -12.89
C ASP A 79 2.79 -6.88 -13.82
N HIS A 80 3.90 -7.62 -13.74
CA HIS A 80 4.05 -8.85 -14.53
C HIS A 80 3.04 -9.95 -14.16
N VAL A 81 2.68 -10.08 -12.87
CA VAL A 81 1.59 -10.98 -12.46
C VAL A 81 0.27 -10.54 -13.09
N HIS A 82 0.01 -9.23 -13.10
CA HIS A 82 -1.19 -8.65 -13.69
C HIS A 82 -1.28 -8.92 -15.20
N ASP A 83 -0.19 -8.70 -15.93
CA ASP A 83 -0.13 -8.93 -17.38
C ASP A 83 -0.36 -10.40 -17.73
N LEU A 84 0.21 -11.33 -16.95
CA LEU A 84 0.01 -12.76 -17.15
C LEU A 84 -1.45 -13.19 -16.93
N ILE A 85 -2.16 -12.57 -16.00
CA ILE A 85 -3.58 -12.85 -15.73
C ILE A 85 -4.48 -12.22 -16.80
N LEU A 86 -4.14 -11.03 -17.31
CA LEU A 86 -4.84 -10.42 -18.43
C LEU A 86 -4.68 -11.22 -19.73
N ALA A 87 -3.50 -11.78 -19.95
CA ALA A 87 -3.22 -12.60 -21.13
C ALA A 87 -3.98 -13.94 -21.10
N ASP A 88 -4.10 -14.58 -19.94
CA ASP A 88 -4.88 -15.82 -19.76
C ASP A 88 -5.59 -15.82 -18.40
N GLN A 89 -6.90 -15.60 -18.43
CA GLN A 89 -7.73 -15.57 -17.21
C GLN A 89 -7.82 -16.93 -16.49
N GLN A 90 -7.43 -18.05 -17.14
CA GLN A 90 -7.40 -19.38 -16.52
C GLN A 90 -6.00 -19.80 -16.06
N ILE A 91 -5.01 -18.90 -16.10
CA ILE A 91 -3.64 -19.20 -15.70
C ILE A 91 -3.57 -19.66 -14.24
N SER A 92 -2.82 -20.74 -13.99
CA SER A 92 -2.64 -21.25 -12.63
C SER A 92 -1.55 -20.47 -11.89
N ALA A 93 -1.74 -20.25 -10.58
CA ALA A 93 -0.74 -19.62 -9.73
C ALA A 93 0.62 -20.35 -9.74
N LYS A 94 0.61 -21.68 -9.98
CA LYS A 94 1.84 -22.46 -10.16
C LYS A 94 2.60 -22.02 -11.42
N ARG A 95 1.89 -21.78 -12.52
CA ARG A 95 2.51 -21.37 -13.78
C ARG A 95 3.12 -19.97 -13.68
N ILE A 96 2.42 -19.04 -13.04
CA ILE A 96 2.94 -17.70 -12.75
C ILE A 96 4.20 -17.78 -11.88
N ALA A 97 4.19 -18.62 -10.84
CA ALA A 97 5.33 -18.83 -9.96
C ALA A 97 6.57 -19.35 -10.71
N GLU A 98 6.39 -20.28 -11.65
CA GLU A 98 7.46 -20.78 -12.51
C GLU A 98 8.01 -19.70 -13.45
N THR A 99 7.13 -18.90 -14.07
CA THR A 99 7.53 -17.84 -15.01
C THR A 99 8.30 -16.72 -14.33
N LEU A 100 7.85 -16.29 -13.15
CA LEU A 100 8.44 -15.18 -12.41
C LEU A 100 9.52 -15.62 -11.41
N GLN A 101 9.76 -16.93 -11.27
CA GLN A 101 10.67 -17.52 -10.27
C GLN A 101 10.36 -17.10 -8.83
N ILE A 102 9.08 -17.04 -8.50
CA ILE A 102 8.56 -16.62 -7.19
C ILE A 102 7.87 -17.80 -6.51
N SER A 103 7.81 -17.79 -5.17
CA SER A 103 7.07 -18.82 -4.45
C SER A 103 5.56 -18.76 -4.77
N ARG A 104 4.92 -19.93 -4.88
CA ARG A 104 3.47 -20.03 -5.12
C ARG A 104 2.64 -19.26 -4.08
N GLU A 105 3.07 -19.30 -2.82
CA GLU A 105 2.41 -18.57 -1.73
C GLU A 105 2.40 -17.07 -1.98
N ARG A 106 3.51 -16.53 -2.51
CA ARG A 106 3.63 -15.10 -2.79
C ARG A 106 2.76 -14.68 -3.97
N VAL A 107 2.67 -15.50 -5.01
CA VAL A 107 1.72 -15.27 -6.12
C VAL A 107 0.28 -15.21 -5.58
N GLY A 108 -0.09 -16.13 -4.68
CA GLY A 108 -1.40 -16.10 -4.02
C GLY A 108 -1.64 -14.81 -3.23
N PHE A 109 -0.63 -14.33 -2.48
CA PHE A 109 -0.69 -13.06 -1.78
C PHE A 109 -0.90 -11.87 -2.73
N ILE A 110 -0.18 -11.82 -3.86
CA ILE A 110 -0.30 -10.73 -4.83
C ILE A 110 -1.70 -10.71 -5.47
N ILE A 111 -2.21 -11.87 -5.89
CA ILE A 111 -3.56 -11.98 -6.50
C ILE A 111 -4.64 -11.51 -5.52
N HIS A 112 -4.54 -11.92 -4.25
CA HIS A 112 -5.55 -11.59 -3.24
C HIS A 112 -5.44 -10.15 -2.72
N GLU A 113 -4.25 -9.74 -2.28
CA GLU A 113 -4.04 -8.51 -1.52
C GLU A 113 -3.82 -7.28 -2.42
N GLN A 114 -3.24 -7.47 -3.60
CA GLN A 114 -2.86 -6.35 -4.49
C GLN A 114 -3.82 -6.19 -5.67
N GLN A 115 -4.42 -7.29 -6.15
CA GLN A 115 -5.30 -7.26 -7.33
C GLN A 115 -6.78 -7.43 -6.97
N GLY A 116 -7.13 -7.78 -5.73
CA GLY A 116 -8.53 -7.96 -5.29
C GLY A 116 -9.29 -9.06 -6.04
N MET A 117 -8.57 -9.95 -6.74
CA MET A 117 -9.15 -10.97 -7.61
C MET A 117 -9.53 -12.21 -6.81
N GLN A 118 -10.77 -12.67 -6.98
CA GLN A 118 -11.24 -13.93 -6.41
C GLN A 118 -11.32 -15.00 -7.49
N LYS A 119 -10.87 -16.21 -7.15
CA LYS A 119 -11.01 -17.37 -8.04
C LYS A 119 -12.50 -17.70 -8.19
N LEU A 120 -13.06 -17.41 -9.36
CA LEU A 120 -14.41 -17.85 -9.69
C LEU A 120 -14.43 -19.37 -9.98
N PRO A 121 -15.40 -20.14 -9.48
CA PRO A 121 -15.55 -21.54 -9.86
C PRO A 121 -15.89 -21.63 -11.35
N ALA A 122 -15.31 -22.59 -12.05
CA ALA A 122 -15.44 -22.82 -13.50
C ALA A 122 -16.85 -23.28 -13.97
N LYS A 123 -17.91 -22.76 -13.34
CA LYS A 123 -19.29 -23.14 -13.64
C LYS A 123 -19.84 -22.18 -14.70
N SER A 124 -19.96 -22.73 -15.91
CA SER A 124 -20.82 -22.29 -17.01
C SER A 124 -20.25 -21.26 -18.01
N MET A 125 -19.23 -21.63 -18.78
CA MET A 125 -19.07 -21.10 -20.14
C MET A 125 -19.97 -21.92 -21.09
N PRO A 126 -21.04 -21.34 -21.67
CA PRO A 126 -21.75 -22.02 -22.76
C PRO A 126 -20.81 -22.16 -23.97
N LYS A 127 -20.93 -23.31 -24.64
CA LYS A 127 -20.18 -23.66 -25.85
C LYS A 127 -20.25 -22.51 -26.88
N LEU A 128 -19.12 -22.27 -27.54
CA LEU A 128 -18.67 -21.13 -28.34
C LEU A 128 -19.55 -20.60 -29.51
N GLU A 129 -20.87 -20.76 -29.50
CA GLU A 129 -21.72 -20.39 -30.66
C GLU A 129 -22.72 -19.24 -30.42
N THR A 130 -22.65 -18.54 -29.28
CA THR A 130 -23.61 -17.43 -28.99
C THR A 130 -22.98 -16.13 -28.50
N PHE A 131 -21.64 -16.01 -28.49
CA PHE A 131 -20.96 -14.80 -27.98
C PHE A 131 -21.14 -13.57 -28.89
N LYS A 132 -21.47 -13.77 -30.18
CA LYS A 132 -21.66 -12.66 -31.13
C LYS A 132 -22.90 -11.79 -30.83
N LEU A 133 -23.90 -12.34 -30.13
CA LEU A 133 -25.14 -11.62 -29.83
C LEU A 133 -25.12 -10.90 -28.48
N ILE A 134 -24.36 -11.42 -27.50
CA ILE A 134 -24.32 -10.82 -26.14
C ILE A 134 -23.43 -9.57 -26.12
N LEU A 135 -22.41 -9.49 -26.99
CA LEU A 135 -21.58 -8.30 -27.15
C LEU A 135 -22.25 -7.16 -27.95
N GLN A 136 -23.49 -7.33 -28.40
CA GLN A 136 -24.24 -6.29 -29.10
C GLN A 136 -25.27 -5.59 -28.21
N HIS A 137 -25.51 -6.08 -26.97
CA HIS A 137 -26.49 -5.50 -26.05
C HIS A 137 -25.90 -4.74 -24.86
N PHE A 138 -24.58 -4.77 -24.65
CA PHE A 138 -23.91 -3.85 -23.74
C PHE A 138 -23.47 -2.63 -24.56
N GLN A 139 -24.42 -1.73 -24.79
CA GLN A 139 -24.17 -0.43 -25.39
C GLN A 139 -23.06 0.28 -24.61
N LEU A 140 -22.05 0.71 -25.36
CA LEU A 140 -21.13 1.77 -24.98
C LEU A 140 -21.95 3.05 -24.80
N ASP A 141 -22.36 3.34 -23.57
CA ASP A 141 -22.62 4.71 -23.11
C ASP A 141 -21.51 4.98 -22.10
N ASP A 142 -20.37 5.56 -22.49
CA ASP A 142 -20.27 7.00 -22.55
C ASP A 142 -19.85 7.55 -23.91
N THR A 143 -20.82 8.24 -24.49
CA THR A 143 -20.66 9.29 -25.46
C THR A 143 -19.87 10.46 -24.87
N SER A 144 -18.61 10.62 -25.29
CA SER A 144 -18.02 11.94 -25.49
C SER A 144 -16.98 11.90 -26.61
N PHE A 145 -17.42 11.57 -27.81
CA PHE A 145 -16.73 12.00 -29.02
C PHE A 145 -17.55 13.12 -29.66
N SER A 146 -17.03 14.36 -29.62
CA SER A 146 -17.37 15.36 -30.64
C SER A 146 -16.21 15.44 -31.63
N PRO A 147 -16.48 15.43 -32.96
CA PRO A 147 -15.49 15.00 -33.94
C PRO A 147 -14.92 16.15 -34.79
N LEU A 148 -13.80 15.82 -35.44
CA LEU A 148 -13.21 16.44 -36.63
C LEU A 148 -12.45 17.77 -36.45
N ALA A 149 -11.13 17.69 -36.58
CA ALA A 149 -10.43 18.45 -37.60
C ALA A 149 -9.15 17.72 -38.01
N GLN A 150 -9.10 17.35 -39.29
CA GLN A 150 -7.92 16.90 -40.02
C GLN A 150 -6.88 18.03 -40.07
N CYS A 151 -5.59 17.70 -40.16
CA CYS A 151 -4.69 18.32 -41.14
C CYS A 151 -3.32 17.62 -41.18
N THR A 152 -3.13 16.89 -42.27
CA THR A 152 -1.95 16.87 -43.17
C THR A 152 -0.56 17.22 -42.64
N ALA A 153 0.37 16.34 -42.99
CA ALA A 153 1.83 16.47 -42.94
C ALA A 153 2.38 17.75 -43.60
N VAL A 154 3.44 18.33 -43.00
CA VAL A 154 4.68 18.80 -43.69
C VAL A 154 5.85 18.77 -42.66
N PRO A 155 7.07 18.33 -43.04
CA PRO A 155 8.27 18.37 -42.20
C PRO A 155 9.10 19.65 -42.41
N LEU A 156 9.75 20.19 -41.37
CA LEU A 156 10.88 21.12 -41.58
C LEU A 156 11.81 21.24 -40.35
N GLU A 157 13.04 20.76 -40.59
CA GLU A 157 14.36 21.25 -40.16
C GLU A 157 14.62 21.93 -38.80
N SER A 158 15.61 21.33 -38.13
CA SER A 158 16.84 21.91 -37.59
C SER A 158 16.79 23.28 -36.89
N SER A 159 17.16 23.27 -35.62
CA SER A 159 18.04 24.29 -35.03
C SER A 159 18.74 23.74 -33.79
N GLN A 160 20.06 23.67 -33.88
CA GLN A 160 21.00 23.33 -32.82
C GLN A 160 21.14 24.50 -31.84
N THR A 161 21.28 24.20 -30.55
CA THR A 161 22.05 24.98 -29.56
C THR A 161 22.21 24.07 -28.34
N SER A 162 23.30 23.30 -28.23
CA SER A 162 24.55 23.67 -27.54
C SER A 162 24.35 24.08 -26.07
N CYS A 163 24.60 23.14 -25.15
CA CYS A 163 25.19 23.43 -23.85
C CYS A 163 26.06 22.22 -23.47
N SER A 164 27.36 22.49 -23.39
CA SER A 164 28.47 21.58 -23.18
C SER A 164 28.86 21.46 -21.70
N LEU A 165 29.68 20.44 -21.43
CA LEU A 165 30.56 20.20 -20.27
C LEU A 165 29.84 19.68 -19.01
N THR A 166 30.25 18.59 -18.36
CA THR A 166 31.48 17.78 -18.39
C THR A 166 31.21 16.48 -17.62
N ASP A 167 31.52 15.33 -18.20
CA ASP A 167 31.94 14.16 -17.42
C ASP A 167 33.35 14.43 -16.86
N PRO A 168 33.71 13.85 -15.70
CA PRO A 168 34.56 12.67 -15.85
C PRO A 168 34.36 11.57 -14.78
N HIS A 169 34.51 10.36 -15.28
CA HIS A 169 35.18 9.21 -14.67
C HIS A 169 34.46 8.37 -13.60
N THR A 170 33.87 7.29 -14.09
CA THR A 170 33.91 5.95 -13.48
C THR A 170 35.30 5.64 -12.91
N THR A 171 35.37 5.26 -11.63
CA THR A 171 36.44 4.40 -11.12
C THR A 171 35.82 3.29 -10.27
N LEU A 172 35.82 2.09 -10.84
CA LEU A 172 35.56 0.83 -10.16
C LEU A 172 36.78 0.49 -9.29
N ILE A 173 36.56 0.18 -8.01
CA ILE A 173 37.58 -0.45 -7.15
C ILE A 173 37.06 -1.84 -6.74
N PRO A 174 37.80 -2.94 -7.01
CA PRO A 174 37.49 -4.25 -6.47
C PRO A 174 38.03 -4.38 -5.04
N THR A 175 37.19 -4.82 -4.10
CA THR A 175 37.62 -5.27 -2.77
C THR A 175 38.07 -6.73 -2.83
N PRO A 176 39.33 -7.06 -2.49
CA PRO A 176 39.75 -8.43 -2.25
C PRO A 176 39.27 -8.95 -0.88
N ARG A 177 39.12 -10.27 -0.84
CA ARG A 177 38.56 -11.14 0.20
C ARG A 177 39.42 -11.25 1.45
#